data_AF-A0A2T7LJZ2-F1
#
_entry.id   AF-A0A2T7LJZ2-F1
#
_cell.length_a   1.000
_cell.length_b   1.000
_cell.length_c   1.000
_cell.angle_alpha   90.00
_cell.angle_beta   90.00
_cell.angle_gamma   90.00
#
_symmetry.space_group_name_H-M   'P 1'
#
loop_
_entity.id
_entity.type
_entity.pdbx_description
1 polymer ?
#
loop_
_entity_poly.entity_id
_entity_poly.type
_entity_poly.pdbx_seq_one_letter_code
_entity_poly.pdbx_strand_id
1 'polypeptide(L)'
;MIRTPWRRRDEPLDHAELARLLPAPGDPELSSARLSGLEEHLMSEIRHLTPDASPGSRPPTSDAVPDVPFAGAREETRDLRPVRRSRRRPVLAGAGAALVLVAAGVAALAGGFGGPGGPGSAAAPPAGAVPAPVVQVARGSAEGLAGAVADISGAAAGAELPEPRPGQFLYVRSEVSWMVTWDGPDGKNESYVEKLHPREVWMSPDGDKGWLVEPYKEATGRDGITLDDPGPVRPSLNAPSYDYLRTLPTDPDLLLKKIYDETEGEGSTPDQQAFTTIGDLLREQVVPPQLAAGLYRAAARIPGVVLVDDSVDAVGRHGVAIARADEADGARTEWIFDRETYTYLGERTVQTRDAEGIKKGTVRGRTAVTDRAVVDAVKQRPAAPAPVDRPAPPAPSAGT
;
A
#
# COMPACT_ATOMS: atom_id res chain seq x y z
N MET A 1 65.71 -35.62 23.66
CA MET A 1 64.56 -34.89 24.26
C MET A 1 63.48 -34.75 23.19
N ILE A 2 62.22 -35.03 23.52
CA ILE A 2 61.10 -35.03 22.57
C ILE A 2 60.37 -33.68 22.64
N ARG A 3 59.95 -33.14 21.49
CA ARG A 3 59.10 -31.93 21.43
C ARG A 3 57.63 -32.36 21.46
N THR A 4 56.84 -31.75 22.35
CA THR A 4 55.38 -31.87 22.37
C THR A 4 54.77 -30.50 22.06
N PRO A 5 53.98 -30.34 20.98
CA PRO A 5 53.30 -29.08 20.70
C PRO A 5 52.07 -28.92 21.61
N TRP A 6 51.91 -27.74 22.20
CA TRP A 6 50.68 -27.38 22.90
C TRP A 6 49.58 -27.11 21.87
N ARG A 7 48.45 -27.82 21.98
CA ARG A 7 47.20 -27.40 21.31
C ARG A 7 46.66 -26.17 22.04
N ARG A 8 46.27 -25.12 21.30
CA ARG A 8 45.16 -24.29 21.77
C ARG A 8 43.89 -25.15 21.76
N ARG A 9 43.06 -25.00 22.78
CA ARG A 9 41.62 -25.12 22.61
C ARG A 9 41.12 -23.70 22.36
N ASP A 10 40.53 -23.49 21.21
CA ASP A 10 39.63 -22.36 21.03
C ASP A 10 38.26 -22.87 21.49
N GLU A 11 37.87 -22.47 22.70
CA GLU A 11 36.63 -22.86 23.38
C GLU A 11 35.75 -21.60 23.44
N PRO A 12 34.52 -21.61 22.88
CA PRO A 12 33.74 -20.39 22.71
C PRO A 12 33.26 -19.86 24.07
N LEU A 13 33.41 -18.55 24.29
CA LEU A 13 32.86 -17.85 25.46
C LEU A 13 31.35 -18.05 25.52
N ASP A 14 30.81 -18.30 26.73
CA ASP A 14 29.38 -18.45 26.90
C ASP A 14 28.63 -17.10 26.88
N HIS A 15 27.30 -17.16 26.72
CA HIS A 15 26.47 -15.96 26.67
C HIS A 15 26.47 -15.15 27.98
N ALA A 16 26.80 -15.75 29.13
CA ALA A 16 26.87 -15.06 30.42
C ALA A 16 28.21 -14.34 30.64
N GLU A 17 29.32 -14.82 30.06
CA GLU A 17 30.57 -14.06 29.97
C GLU A 17 30.46 -12.91 28.96
N LEU A 18 29.87 -13.15 27.77
CA LEU A 18 29.61 -12.09 26.79
C LEU A 18 28.74 -10.96 27.38
N ALA A 19 27.69 -11.31 28.13
CA ALA A 19 26.83 -10.32 28.81
C ALA A 19 27.54 -9.49 29.90
N ARG A 20 28.72 -9.89 30.37
CA ARG A 20 29.54 -9.14 31.34
C ARG A 20 30.59 -8.23 30.69
N LEU A 21 30.84 -8.39 29.40
CA LEU A 21 31.78 -7.57 28.62
C LEU A 21 31.10 -6.37 27.92
N LEU A 22 29.77 -6.35 27.89
CA LEU A 22 28.96 -5.24 27.40
C LEU A 22 28.67 -4.25 28.54
N PRO A 23 28.65 -2.93 28.28
CA PRO A 23 28.15 -1.96 29.25
C PRO A 23 26.66 -2.23 29.53
N ALA A 24 26.19 -1.87 30.73
CA ALA A 24 24.76 -1.92 31.03
C ALA A 24 23.98 -1.06 30.00
N PRO A 25 22.84 -1.54 29.47
CA PRO A 25 22.05 -0.77 28.53
C PRO A 25 21.59 0.53 29.21
N GLY A 26 21.85 1.67 28.56
CA GLY A 26 21.33 2.94 29.03
C GLY A 26 19.81 2.97 28.92
N ASP A 27 19.15 3.62 29.87
CA ASP A 27 17.71 3.92 29.76
C ASP A 27 17.46 4.68 28.44
N PRO A 28 16.54 4.21 27.58
CA PRO A 28 16.29 4.87 26.31
C PRO A 28 15.63 6.23 26.54
N GLU A 29 16.26 7.32 26.08
CA GLU A 29 15.76 8.71 26.19
C GLU A 29 14.55 9.01 25.28
N LEU A 30 13.57 8.11 25.23
CA LEU A 30 12.24 8.39 24.70
C LEU A 30 11.45 9.14 25.76
N SER A 31 11.19 10.43 25.52
CA SER A 31 10.28 11.21 26.34
C SER A 31 8.92 10.52 26.42
N SER A 32 8.23 10.62 27.57
CA SER A 32 7.02 9.83 27.83
C SER A 32 5.93 9.98 26.75
N ALA A 33 5.84 11.15 26.09
CA ALA A 33 4.94 11.37 24.95
C ALA A 33 5.31 10.56 23.69
N ARG A 34 6.61 10.32 23.43
CA ARG A 34 7.07 9.39 22.38
C ARG A 34 6.80 7.94 22.76
N LEU A 35 6.97 7.59 24.04
CA LEU A 35 6.66 6.26 24.54
C LEU A 35 5.16 5.94 24.36
N SER A 36 4.27 6.85 24.80
CA SER A 36 2.83 6.71 24.62
C SER A 36 2.40 6.74 23.15
N GLY A 37 3.03 7.53 22.28
CA GLY A 37 2.73 7.51 20.84
C GLY A 37 3.10 6.17 20.17
N LEU A 38 4.21 5.56 20.57
CA LEU A 38 4.60 4.21 20.11
C LEU A 38 3.68 3.12 20.69
N GLU A 39 3.28 3.25 21.95
CA GLU A 39 2.31 2.38 22.62
C GLU A 39 0.92 2.48 21.96
N GLU A 40 0.42 3.68 21.64
CA GLU A 40 -0.85 3.88 20.94
C GLU A 40 -0.83 3.30 19.51
N HIS A 41 0.29 3.43 18.79
CA HIS A 41 0.47 2.82 17.46
C HIS A 41 0.47 1.28 17.54
N LEU A 42 1.28 0.69 18.42
CA LEU A 42 1.31 -0.77 18.64
C LEU A 42 -0.05 -1.30 19.13
N MET A 43 -0.75 -0.54 19.97
CA MET A 43 -2.09 -0.90 20.45
C MET A 43 -3.19 -0.59 19.42
N SER A 44 -2.89 0.08 18.30
CA SER A 44 -3.77 0.10 17.12
C SER A 44 -3.66 -1.26 16.41
N GLU A 45 -2.43 -1.66 16.04
CA GLU A 45 -2.14 -2.93 15.39
C GLU A 45 -2.69 -4.14 16.17
N ILE A 46 -2.43 -4.22 17.48
CA ILE A 46 -2.89 -5.35 18.33
C ILE A 46 -4.43 -5.45 18.40
N ARG A 47 -5.17 -4.33 18.28
CA ARG A 47 -6.64 -4.36 18.24
C ARG A 47 -7.20 -4.75 16.87
N HIS A 48 -6.44 -4.59 15.79
CA HIS A 48 -6.77 -5.20 14.50
C HIS A 48 -6.46 -6.71 14.44
N LEU A 49 -5.78 -7.27 15.45
CA LEU A 49 -5.39 -8.68 15.54
C LEU A 49 -6.17 -9.51 16.57
N THR A 50 -7.12 -8.91 17.32
CA THR A 50 -7.84 -9.61 18.40
C THR A 50 -9.37 -9.51 18.26
N PRO A 51 -10.06 -10.53 17.74
CA PRO A 51 -11.52 -10.63 17.86
C PRO A 51 -11.89 -11.11 19.28
N ASP A 52 -12.16 -10.17 20.19
CA ASP A 52 -12.52 -10.49 21.57
C ASP A 52 -13.90 -11.17 21.65
N ALA A 53 -13.90 -12.47 21.95
CA ALA A 53 -15.08 -13.30 22.00
C ALA A 53 -15.60 -13.42 23.44
N SER A 54 -16.80 -12.92 23.71
CA SER A 54 -17.52 -13.19 24.95
C SER A 54 -18.99 -13.55 24.72
N PRO A 55 -19.60 -14.39 25.59
CA PRO A 55 -20.62 -15.32 25.11
C PRO A 55 -22.06 -14.95 25.51
N GLY A 56 -22.99 -15.24 24.60
CA GLY A 56 -24.29 -15.82 24.95
C GLY A 56 -25.32 -14.93 25.67
N SER A 57 -26.30 -14.46 24.92
CA SER A 57 -27.63 -14.15 25.47
C SER A 57 -28.71 -14.44 24.43
N ARG A 58 -29.66 -15.31 24.79
CA ARG A 58 -30.74 -15.77 23.92
C ARG A 58 -32.01 -14.96 24.23
N PRO A 59 -32.75 -14.42 23.24
CA PRO A 59 -33.93 -13.61 23.51
C PRO A 59 -35.15 -14.49 23.86
N PRO A 60 -36.01 -14.05 24.80
CA PRO A 60 -37.40 -14.52 24.89
C PRO A 60 -38.33 -13.74 23.93
N THR A 61 -39.45 -14.35 23.57
CA THR A 61 -40.49 -13.82 22.68
C THR A 61 -41.62 -13.11 23.44
N SER A 62 -42.21 -12.05 22.88
CA SER A 62 -43.65 -11.98 22.49
C SER A 62 -44.14 -10.55 22.22
N ASP A 63 -44.91 -10.41 21.13
CA ASP A 63 -46.19 -9.68 20.99
C ASP A 63 -46.45 -8.39 21.79
N ALA A 64 -46.60 -7.25 21.09
CA ALA A 64 -47.90 -6.53 20.96
C ALA A 64 -47.77 -5.17 20.22
N VAL A 65 -48.86 -4.77 19.55
CA VAL A 65 -49.13 -3.51 18.80
C VAL A 65 -50.64 -3.22 19.02
N PRO A 66 -51.17 -1.98 19.07
CA PRO A 66 -50.64 -0.66 18.68
C PRO A 66 -50.36 0.23 19.93
N ASP A 67 -50.59 1.55 20.10
CA ASP A 67 -51.34 2.56 19.33
C ASP A 67 -50.94 4.04 19.63
N VAL A 68 -51.62 4.98 18.98
CA VAL A 68 -51.39 6.44 18.91
C VAL A 68 -52.56 7.26 19.54
N PRO A 69 -52.62 8.62 19.46
CA PRO A 69 -51.64 9.69 19.74
C PRO A 69 -52.22 10.80 20.68
N PHE A 70 -51.55 11.97 20.74
CA PHE A 70 -51.98 13.40 20.85
C PHE A 70 -50.95 14.16 21.73
N ALA A 71 -50.28 15.21 21.23
CA ALA A 71 -50.68 16.63 21.19
C ALA A 71 -50.85 17.27 22.60
N GLY A 72 -50.47 18.53 22.82
CA GLY A 72 -49.92 19.54 21.91
C GLY A 72 -49.74 20.89 22.61
N ALA A 73 -49.70 21.99 21.82
CA ALA A 73 -49.39 23.37 22.24
C ALA A 73 -47.92 23.55 22.74
N ARG A 74 -47.11 24.49 22.22
CA ARG A 74 -47.27 25.95 22.06
C ARG A 74 -47.48 26.67 23.39
N GLU A 75 -46.47 27.43 23.79
CA GLU A 75 -46.67 28.88 23.89
C GLU A 75 -45.41 29.64 23.45
N GLU A 76 -45.58 30.92 23.15
CA GLU A 76 -44.63 31.79 22.45
C GLU A 76 -44.67 33.16 23.11
N THR A 77 -43.52 33.80 23.39
CA THR A 77 -43.22 35.20 22.97
C THR A 77 -41.94 35.82 23.57
N ARG A 78 -41.24 36.56 22.70
CA ARG A 78 -40.60 37.88 22.89
C ARG A 78 -39.40 38.07 23.84
N ASP A 79 -38.27 38.33 23.17
CA ASP A 79 -37.49 39.58 23.25
C ASP A 79 -37.05 40.14 24.62
N LEU A 80 -35.72 40.11 24.84
CA LEU A 80 -34.94 41.32 25.09
C LEU A 80 -33.53 41.21 24.46
N ARG A 81 -33.09 42.26 23.75
CA ARG A 81 -31.67 42.51 23.43
C ARG A 81 -31.13 43.56 24.41
N PRO A 82 -29.86 43.45 24.86
CA PRO A 82 -28.94 44.54 24.52
C PRO A 82 -27.46 44.16 24.31
N VAL A 83 -26.84 44.86 23.34
CA VAL A 83 -25.44 45.38 23.33
C VAL A 83 -24.23 44.40 23.44
N ARG A 84 -23.27 44.60 22.51
CA ARG A 84 -21.94 43.97 22.47
C ARG A 84 -21.14 44.10 23.77
N ARG A 85 -20.36 43.07 24.12
CA ARG A 85 -18.97 43.23 24.60
C ARG A 85 -18.08 42.07 24.17
N SER A 86 -16.90 42.41 23.64
CA SER A 86 -15.87 41.43 23.25
C SER A 86 -15.20 40.82 24.48
N ARG A 87 -15.11 39.49 24.53
CA ARG A 87 -14.09 38.77 25.30
C ARG A 87 -13.55 37.61 24.47
N ARG A 88 -12.27 37.67 24.14
CA ARG A 88 -11.51 36.49 23.69
C ARG A 88 -11.54 35.46 24.82
N ARG A 89 -11.76 34.19 24.48
CA ARG A 89 -11.47 33.03 25.33
C ARG A 89 -10.54 32.11 24.55
N PRO A 90 -9.50 31.52 25.17
CA PRO A 90 -8.74 30.46 24.52
C PRO A 90 -9.65 29.24 24.37
N VAL A 91 -9.63 28.63 23.18
CA VAL A 91 -10.12 27.25 23.01
C VAL A 91 -8.91 26.36 23.24
N LEU A 92 -9.06 25.34 24.09
CA LEU A 92 -8.03 24.32 24.30
C LEU A 92 -7.82 23.56 23.00
N ALA A 93 -6.56 23.37 22.59
CA ALA A 93 -6.24 22.48 21.49
C ALA A 93 -6.53 21.04 21.94
N GLY A 94 -7.66 20.49 21.50
CA GLY A 94 -7.91 19.06 21.59
C GLY A 94 -6.94 18.33 20.65
N ALA A 95 -6.28 17.29 21.15
CA ALA A 95 -5.44 16.44 20.32
C ALA A 95 -6.36 15.65 19.36
N GLY A 96 -6.34 16.01 18.08
CA GLY A 96 -6.95 15.19 17.02
C GLY A 96 -6.02 14.04 16.70
N ALA A 97 -6.46 12.81 16.93
CA ALA A 97 -5.74 11.62 16.48
C ALA A 97 -5.80 11.55 14.95
N ALA A 98 -4.63 11.57 14.29
CA ALA A 98 -4.52 11.43 12.84
C ALA A 98 -4.50 9.95 12.47
N LEU A 99 -5.44 9.52 11.63
CA LEU A 99 -5.47 8.17 11.06
C LEU A 99 -4.56 8.12 9.82
N VAL A 100 -3.27 7.84 10.05
CA VAL A 100 -2.29 7.66 8.97
C VAL A 100 -2.40 6.24 8.43
N LEU A 101 -2.97 6.06 7.24
CA LEU A 101 -2.99 4.78 6.53
C LEU A 101 -1.66 4.49 5.84
N VAL A 102 -0.66 4.08 6.61
CA VAL A 102 0.63 3.60 6.08
C VAL A 102 0.46 2.20 5.50
N ALA A 103 0.62 2.05 4.19
CA ALA A 103 0.56 0.76 3.49
C ALA A 103 1.90 -0.01 3.58
N ALA A 104 2.40 -0.27 4.81
CA ALA A 104 3.70 -0.92 5.05
C ALA A 104 3.56 -2.29 5.74
N GLY A 105 3.25 -3.33 4.95
CA GLY A 105 3.24 -4.70 5.44
C GLY A 105 4.60 -5.41 5.30
N VAL A 106 5.39 -5.45 6.38
CA VAL A 106 6.29 -6.57 6.80
C VAL A 106 7.09 -6.15 8.06
N ALA A 107 6.86 -6.83 9.17
CA ALA A 107 7.81 -7.03 10.28
C ALA A 107 7.27 -8.14 11.21
N ALA A 108 8.14 -8.99 11.75
CA ALA A 108 7.73 -10.18 12.52
C ALA A 108 7.64 -9.95 14.04
N LEU A 109 6.78 -10.71 14.70
CA LEU A 109 6.94 -11.06 16.12
C LEU A 109 6.83 -12.57 16.32
N ALA A 110 7.93 -13.20 16.76
CA ALA A 110 7.94 -14.57 17.23
C ALA A 110 7.76 -14.60 18.76
N GLY A 111 6.74 -15.29 19.25
CA GLY A 111 6.46 -15.40 20.70
C GLY A 111 5.23 -16.25 20.98
N GLY A 112 5.42 -17.57 21.16
CA GLY A 112 4.32 -18.51 21.34
C GLY A 112 3.85 -18.69 22.78
N PHE A 113 2.58 -19.01 22.96
CA PHE A 113 2.03 -19.62 24.18
C PHE A 113 1.42 -20.99 23.86
N GLY A 114 2.00 -22.05 24.39
CA GLY A 114 1.52 -23.42 24.18
C GLY A 114 0.35 -23.77 25.09
N GLY A 115 -0.80 -24.12 24.51
CA GLY A 115 -1.95 -24.73 25.18
C GLY A 115 -2.16 -26.19 24.74
N PRO A 116 -2.59 -27.12 25.61
CA PRO A 116 -2.55 -28.54 25.31
C PRO A 116 -3.77 -29.09 24.55
N GLY A 117 -3.52 -29.67 23.38
CA GLY A 117 -4.09 -30.95 22.96
C GLY A 117 -5.61 -31.05 22.73
N GLY A 118 -6.08 -30.50 21.61
CA GLY A 118 -7.25 -31.03 20.88
C GLY A 118 -6.82 -31.70 19.58
N PRO A 119 -7.58 -32.66 19.02
CA PRO A 119 -7.32 -33.15 17.66
C PRO A 119 -7.48 -31.96 16.70
N GLY A 120 -6.40 -31.60 16.00
CA GLY A 120 -6.31 -30.33 15.29
C GLY A 120 -7.40 -30.17 14.25
N SER A 121 -8.36 -29.27 14.52
CA SER A 121 -9.11 -28.64 13.44
C SER A 121 -8.09 -27.89 12.62
N ALA A 122 -7.84 -28.33 11.39
CA ALA A 122 -6.99 -27.59 10.47
C ALA A 122 -7.54 -26.16 10.39
N ALA A 123 -6.67 -25.16 10.59
CA ALA A 123 -7.00 -23.81 10.18
C ALA A 123 -7.39 -23.85 8.69
N ALA A 124 -8.40 -23.09 8.31
CA ALA A 124 -8.65 -22.81 6.91
C ALA A 124 -7.85 -21.56 6.52
N PRO A 125 -7.44 -21.40 5.24
CA PRO A 125 -6.99 -20.10 4.76
C PRO A 125 -8.10 -19.05 4.92
N PRO A 126 -7.75 -17.76 5.07
CA PRO A 126 -8.74 -16.70 5.26
C PRO A 126 -9.78 -16.64 4.13
N ALA A 127 -10.99 -16.20 4.44
CA ALA A 127 -12.10 -16.19 3.49
C ALA A 127 -11.73 -15.42 2.20
N GLY A 128 -11.85 -16.10 1.05
CA GLY A 128 -11.49 -15.56 -0.26
C GLY A 128 -10.02 -15.74 -0.68
N ALA A 129 -9.11 -16.07 0.24
CA ALA A 129 -7.70 -16.26 -0.08
C ALA A 129 -7.48 -17.50 -0.98
N VAL A 130 -6.50 -17.41 -1.87
CA VAL A 130 -6.10 -18.46 -2.82
C VAL A 130 -4.60 -18.70 -2.75
N PRO A 131 -4.07 -19.90 -3.07
CA PRO A 131 -2.63 -20.15 -3.08
C PRO A 131 -1.89 -19.15 -3.97
N ALA A 132 -0.77 -18.61 -3.49
CA ALA A 132 0.01 -17.62 -4.21
C ALA A 132 0.58 -18.20 -5.52
N PRO A 133 0.44 -17.53 -6.67
CA PRO A 133 1.04 -17.97 -7.92
C PRO A 133 2.57 -18.06 -7.81
N VAL A 134 3.16 -19.17 -8.27
CA VAL A 134 4.62 -19.32 -8.38
C VAL A 134 5.01 -19.22 -9.86
N VAL A 135 5.79 -18.19 -10.21
CA VAL A 135 6.20 -17.88 -11.58
C VAL A 135 7.72 -18.02 -11.75
N GLN A 136 8.17 -18.14 -13.01
CA GLN A 136 9.60 -18.04 -13.31
C GLN A 136 10.06 -16.58 -13.16
N VAL A 137 11.03 -16.35 -12.28
CA VAL A 137 11.58 -15.00 -12.04
C VAL A 137 12.51 -14.63 -13.19
N ALA A 138 12.03 -13.79 -14.11
CA ALA A 138 12.81 -13.28 -15.23
C ALA A 138 14.10 -12.58 -14.73
N ARG A 139 15.21 -12.71 -15.47
CA ARG A 139 16.46 -12.03 -15.12
C ARG A 139 16.30 -10.52 -15.35
N GLY A 140 16.79 -9.72 -14.40
CA GLY A 140 16.98 -8.28 -14.60
C GLY A 140 18.38 -7.95 -15.10
N SER A 141 18.53 -6.85 -15.84
CA SER A 141 19.82 -6.32 -16.30
C SER A 141 19.90 -4.80 -16.16
N ALA A 142 21.11 -4.27 -15.97
CA ALA A 142 21.38 -2.83 -16.15
C ALA A 142 21.61 -2.45 -17.63
N GLU A 143 21.85 -3.45 -18.49
CA GLU A 143 21.87 -3.30 -19.94
C GLU A 143 20.48 -2.93 -20.45
N GLY A 144 20.40 -2.04 -21.45
CA GLY A 144 19.14 -1.54 -22.01
C GLY A 144 18.37 -0.55 -21.13
N LEU A 145 18.53 -0.57 -19.80
CA LEU A 145 17.76 0.23 -18.83
C LEU A 145 17.69 1.72 -19.20
N ALA A 146 18.82 2.35 -19.54
CA ALA A 146 18.86 3.77 -19.88
C ALA A 146 18.05 4.12 -21.16
N GLY A 147 17.95 3.18 -22.11
CA GLY A 147 17.12 3.32 -23.31
C GLY A 147 15.64 3.13 -23.00
N ALA A 148 15.28 2.04 -22.33
CA ALA A 148 13.90 1.78 -21.92
C ALA A 148 13.33 2.90 -21.04
N VAL A 149 14.12 3.45 -20.12
CA VAL A 149 13.73 4.60 -19.29
C VAL A 149 13.58 5.87 -20.12
N ALA A 150 14.40 6.09 -21.15
CA ALA A 150 14.25 7.24 -22.04
C ALA A 150 12.93 7.17 -22.81
N ASP A 151 12.57 5.99 -23.33
CA ASP A 151 11.32 5.74 -24.05
C ASP A 151 10.10 5.86 -23.13
N ILE A 152 10.10 5.18 -21.97
CA ILE A 152 9.05 5.27 -20.94
C ILE A 152 8.83 6.72 -20.50
N SER A 153 9.92 7.47 -20.26
CA SER A 153 9.83 8.88 -19.86
C SER A 153 9.47 9.81 -21.03
N GLY A 154 9.66 9.38 -22.28
CA GLY A 154 9.20 10.08 -23.48
C GLY A 154 7.69 9.93 -23.65
N ALA A 155 7.19 8.69 -23.60
CA ALA A 155 5.76 8.39 -23.64
C ALA A 155 5.00 9.07 -22.48
N ALA A 156 5.53 8.97 -21.25
CA ALA A 156 4.94 9.63 -20.09
C ALA A 156 4.90 11.16 -20.22
N ALA A 157 5.94 11.79 -20.78
CA ALA A 157 5.96 13.23 -21.02
C ALA A 157 4.99 13.68 -22.14
N GLY A 158 4.70 12.80 -23.10
CA GLY A 158 3.76 13.03 -24.20
C GLY A 158 2.30 12.61 -23.92
N ALA A 159 2.00 12.11 -22.73
CA ALA A 159 0.67 11.60 -22.40
C ALA A 159 -0.37 12.72 -22.23
N GLU A 160 -1.39 12.75 -23.11
CA GLU A 160 -2.53 13.67 -23.03
C GLU A 160 -3.53 13.23 -21.94
N LEU A 161 -3.14 13.43 -20.68
CA LEU A 161 -4.00 13.18 -19.51
C LEU A 161 -4.82 14.43 -19.17
N PRO A 162 -6.13 14.30 -18.89
CA PRO A 162 -6.96 15.45 -18.54
C PRO A 162 -6.58 16.01 -17.17
N GLU A 163 -6.26 17.31 -17.09
CA GLU A 163 -6.05 17.98 -15.80
C GLU A 163 -7.39 18.16 -15.05
N PRO A 164 -7.49 17.76 -13.77
CA PRO A 164 -8.70 17.94 -12.99
C PRO A 164 -8.88 19.40 -12.55
N ARG A 165 -10.11 19.89 -12.63
CA ARG A 165 -10.50 21.21 -12.11
C ARG A 165 -10.96 21.09 -10.65
N PRO A 166 -10.93 22.18 -9.85
CA PRO A 166 -11.51 22.18 -8.51
C PRO A 166 -12.95 21.67 -8.50
N GLY A 167 -13.25 20.73 -7.60
CA GLY A 167 -14.56 20.06 -7.49
C GLY A 167 -14.76 18.84 -8.42
N GLN A 168 -13.82 18.55 -9.32
CA GLN A 168 -13.73 17.25 -10.00
C GLN A 168 -12.92 16.24 -9.18
N PHE A 169 -12.93 14.98 -9.60
CA PHE A 169 -12.22 13.88 -8.96
C PHE A 169 -11.33 13.15 -9.98
N LEU A 170 -10.13 12.78 -9.55
CA LEU A 170 -9.26 11.82 -10.21
C LEU A 170 -9.79 10.42 -9.89
N TYR A 171 -10.15 9.65 -10.91
CA TYR A 171 -10.60 8.27 -10.80
C TYR A 171 -9.52 7.32 -11.34
N VAL A 172 -9.21 6.29 -10.55
CA VAL A 172 -8.36 5.16 -10.98
C VAL A 172 -9.07 3.86 -10.65
N ARG A 173 -9.17 2.96 -11.64
CA ARG A 173 -9.56 1.57 -11.43
C ARG A 173 -8.40 0.64 -11.68
N SER A 174 -8.27 -0.34 -10.80
CA SER A 174 -7.33 -1.44 -10.93
C SER A 174 -7.97 -2.77 -10.57
N GLU A 175 -7.35 -3.87 -11.00
CA GLU A 175 -7.57 -5.21 -10.42
C GLU A 175 -6.33 -5.55 -9.57
N VAL A 176 -6.53 -6.00 -8.33
CA VAL A 176 -5.46 -6.14 -7.31
C VAL A 176 -5.50 -7.49 -6.60
N SER A 177 -4.33 -7.96 -6.12
CA SER A 177 -4.16 -9.25 -5.44
C SER A 177 -2.86 -9.22 -4.62
N TRP A 178 -2.99 -9.19 -3.30
CA TRP A 178 -1.89 -9.03 -2.33
C TRP A 178 -1.66 -10.27 -1.48
N MET A 179 -0.46 -10.46 -0.93
CA MET A 179 -0.14 -11.59 -0.05
C MET A 179 -0.95 -11.54 1.25
N VAL A 180 -1.41 -12.71 1.68
CA VAL A 180 -1.99 -12.94 2.99
C VAL A 180 -1.13 -14.00 3.68
N THR A 181 -0.52 -13.65 4.81
CA THR A 181 0.26 -14.59 5.63
C THR A 181 -0.68 -15.62 6.25
N TRP A 182 -0.31 -16.90 6.19
CA TRP A 182 -1.07 -17.96 6.82
C TRP A 182 -0.18 -19.13 7.24
N ASP A 183 -0.38 -19.59 8.47
CA ASP A 183 0.32 -20.72 9.05
C ASP A 183 -0.48 -22.01 8.79
N GLY A 184 0.14 -22.95 8.09
CA GLY A 184 -0.47 -24.22 7.72
C GLY A 184 -0.73 -25.13 8.91
N PRO A 185 -1.63 -26.13 8.75
CA PRO A 185 -2.01 -27.07 9.81
C PRO A 185 -0.86 -27.99 10.27
N ASP A 186 0.28 -27.97 9.58
CA ASP A 186 1.52 -28.67 9.94
C ASP A 186 2.59 -27.73 10.51
N GLY A 187 2.25 -26.48 10.82
CA GLY A 187 3.14 -25.47 11.38
C GLY A 187 4.10 -24.84 10.38
N LYS A 188 3.85 -24.94 9.06
CA LYS A 188 4.63 -24.26 8.02
C LYS A 188 3.86 -23.11 7.41
N ASN A 189 4.51 -21.96 7.24
CA ASN A 189 3.97 -20.83 6.48
C ASN A 189 3.67 -21.29 5.04
N GLU A 190 2.43 -21.14 4.58
CA GLU A 190 2.10 -21.26 3.15
C GLU A 190 1.76 -19.88 2.59
N SER A 191 2.27 -19.58 1.39
CA SER A 191 2.00 -18.30 0.74
C SER A 191 0.61 -18.31 0.11
N TYR A 192 -0.30 -17.50 0.65
CA TYR A 192 -1.60 -17.20 0.05
C TYR A 192 -1.59 -15.77 -0.51
N VAL A 193 -2.48 -15.50 -1.47
CA VAL A 193 -2.83 -14.15 -1.91
C VAL A 193 -4.34 -13.97 -1.86
N GLU A 194 -4.78 -12.72 -1.77
CA GLU A 194 -6.15 -12.34 -2.03
C GLU A 194 -6.54 -12.74 -3.46
N LYS A 195 -7.73 -13.32 -3.63
CA LYS A 195 -8.29 -13.54 -4.96
C LYS A 195 -8.36 -12.20 -5.69
N LEU A 196 -7.94 -12.18 -6.96
CA LEU A 196 -7.97 -11.00 -7.82
C LEU A 196 -9.35 -10.34 -7.80
N HIS A 197 -9.39 -9.05 -7.48
CA HIS A 197 -10.61 -8.27 -7.31
C HIS A 197 -10.43 -6.81 -7.75
N PRO A 198 -11.52 -6.10 -8.11
CA PRO A 198 -11.44 -4.69 -8.47
C PRO A 198 -11.20 -3.80 -7.25
N ARG A 199 -10.38 -2.77 -7.44
CA ARG A 199 -10.15 -1.63 -6.55
C ARG A 199 -10.39 -0.35 -7.34
N GLU A 200 -11.33 0.47 -6.88
CA GLU A 200 -11.67 1.76 -7.48
C GLU A 200 -11.48 2.88 -6.45
N VAL A 201 -10.73 3.91 -6.81
CA VAL A 201 -10.48 5.08 -5.97
C VAL A 201 -10.86 6.37 -6.69
N TRP A 202 -11.43 7.30 -5.93
CA TRP A 202 -11.71 8.69 -6.31
C TRP A 202 -10.99 9.61 -5.33
N MET A 203 -10.20 10.57 -5.81
CA MET A 203 -9.57 11.62 -4.99
C MET A 203 -9.83 13.00 -5.59
N SER A 204 -10.04 14.02 -4.77
CA SER A 204 -10.02 15.42 -5.22
C SER A 204 -8.58 15.93 -5.45
N PRO A 205 -8.35 16.99 -6.25
CA PRO A 205 -7.01 17.47 -6.55
C PRO A 205 -6.25 18.02 -5.33
N ASP A 206 -6.97 18.63 -4.40
CA ASP A 206 -6.45 19.14 -3.12
C ASP A 206 -6.06 18.01 -2.15
N GLY A 207 -6.78 16.88 -2.18
CA GLY A 207 -6.65 15.72 -1.30
C GLY A 207 -7.73 15.63 -0.23
N ASP A 208 -8.51 16.70 0.00
CA ASP A 208 -9.48 16.83 1.10
C ASP A 208 -10.66 15.84 1.01
N LYS A 209 -10.94 15.26 -0.17
CA LYS A 209 -12.11 14.43 -0.44
C LYS A 209 -11.70 13.15 -1.17
N GLY A 210 -12.26 12.02 -0.75
CA GLY A 210 -12.00 10.78 -1.46
C GLY A 210 -12.95 9.64 -1.15
N TRP A 211 -12.86 8.57 -1.94
CA TRP A 211 -13.65 7.37 -1.78
C TRP A 211 -12.93 6.14 -2.31
N LEU A 212 -13.05 5.01 -1.61
CA LEU A 212 -12.50 3.71 -1.99
C LEU A 212 -13.59 2.65 -2.07
N VAL A 213 -13.64 1.90 -3.17
CA VAL A 213 -14.46 0.69 -3.34
C VAL A 213 -13.52 -0.48 -3.62
N GLU A 214 -13.40 -1.40 -2.67
CA GLU A 214 -12.57 -2.61 -2.76
C GLU A 214 -13.36 -3.81 -2.18
N PRO A 215 -14.44 -4.26 -2.84
CA PRO A 215 -15.54 -5.02 -2.24
C PRO A 215 -15.19 -6.46 -1.79
N TYR A 216 -13.90 -6.80 -1.83
CA TYR A 216 -13.30 -8.01 -1.26
C TYR A 216 -12.88 -7.80 0.21
N LYS A 217 -12.52 -6.57 0.62
CA LYS A 217 -12.17 -6.25 2.02
C LYS A 217 -13.44 -6.07 2.85
N GLU A 218 -13.53 -6.74 4.00
CA GLU A 218 -14.62 -6.49 4.96
C GLU A 218 -14.62 -5.03 5.45
N ALA A 219 -13.42 -4.45 5.64
CA ALA A 219 -13.23 -3.08 6.13
C ALA A 219 -13.80 -1.98 5.21
N THR A 220 -13.89 -2.20 3.89
CA THR A 220 -14.51 -1.22 2.98
C THR A 220 -16.01 -1.48 2.75
N GLY A 221 -16.52 -2.64 3.16
CA GLY A 221 -17.84 -3.11 2.77
C GLY A 221 -18.04 -3.21 1.25
N ARG A 222 -19.31 -3.34 0.82
CA ARG A 222 -19.69 -3.41 -0.61
C ARG A 222 -19.81 -2.04 -1.28
N ASP A 223 -20.25 -1.04 -0.52
CA ASP A 223 -20.57 0.31 -1.03
C ASP A 223 -19.36 1.28 -0.97
N GLY A 224 -18.25 0.80 -0.40
CA GLY A 224 -17.00 1.50 -0.17
C GLY A 224 -16.98 2.34 1.12
N ILE A 225 -15.85 3.02 1.33
CA ILE A 225 -15.62 3.97 2.41
C ILE A 225 -15.17 5.33 1.87
N THR A 226 -15.40 6.38 2.66
CA THR A 226 -14.79 7.69 2.41
C THR A 226 -13.31 7.67 2.78
N LEU A 227 -12.52 8.44 2.03
CA LEU A 227 -11.12 8.79 2.31
C LEU A 227 -10.99 10.29 2.64
N ASP A 228 -12.08 10.95 3.02
CA ASP A 228 -12.08 12.37 3.40
C ASP A 228 -11.20 12.59 4.64
N ASP A 229 -10.13 13.38 4.52
CA ASP A 229 -9.34 13.79 5.68
C ASP A 229 -10.09 14.89 6.47
N PRO A 230 -10.38 14.71 7.78
CA PRO A 230 -11.00 15.73 8.61
C PRO A 230 -10.00 16.80 9.11
N GLY A 231 -8.71 16.69 8.82
CA GLY A 231 -7.66 17.59 9.29
C GLY A 231 -6.72 18.10 8.19
N PRO A 232 -5.98 19.20 8.44
CA PRO A 232 -4.98 19.71 7.51
C PRO A 232 -3.67 18.91 7.63
N VAL A 233 -3.69 17.65 7.18
CA VAL A 233 -2.44 16.95 6.85
C VAL A 233 -1.72 17.77 5.79
N ARG A 234 -0.43 18.07 6.03
CA ARG A 234 0.39 18.76 5.02
C ARG A 234 0.76 17.74 3.94
N PRO A 235 0.42 17.97 2.67
CA PRO A 235 0.80 17.03 1.62
C PRO A 235 2.32 16.82 1.58
N SER A 236 2.71 15.56 1.38
CA SER A 236 4.10 15.09 1.39
C SER A 236 4.28 13.97 0.36
N LEU A 237 5.50 13.46 0.18
CA LEU A 237 5.71 12.31 -0.70
C LEU A 237 4.99 11.04 -0.20
N ASN A 238 4.78 10.91 1.11
CA ASN A 238 4.06 9.79 1.75
C ASN A 238 2.56 10.08 1.96
N ALA A 239 2.10 11.31 1.74
CA ALA A 239 0.69 11.71 1.71
C ALA A 239 0.44 12.71 0.55
N PRO A 240 0.55 12.27 -0.72
CA PRO A 240 0.50 13.14 -1.89
C PRO A 240 -0.94 13.45 -2.33
N SER A 241 -1.20 14.70 -2.73
CA SER A 241 -2.37 15.09 -3.54
C SER A 241 -1.93 15.62 -4.91
N TYR A 242 -2.85 15.69 -5.88
CA TYR A 242 -2.51 16.14 -7.24
C TYR A 242 -1.94 17.58 -7.26
N ASP A 243 -2.52 18.50 -6.49
CA ASP A 243 -2.01 19.87 -6.40
C ASP A 243 -0.62 19.92 -5.74
N TYR A 244 -0.33 19.03 -4.78
CA TYR A 244 1.03 18.87 -4.25
C TYR A 244 2.00 18.33 -5.29
N LEU A 245 1.64 17.25 -6.01
CA LEU A 245 2.43 16.70 -7.12
C LEU A 245 2.77 17.78 -8.14
N ARG A 246 1.82 18.67 -8.45
CA ARG A 246 1.99 19.80 -9.37
C ARG A 246 2.92 20.91 -8.86
N THR A 247 3.40 20.83 -7.61
CA THR A 247 4.48 21.71 -7.07
C THR A 247 5.86 21.06 -7.08
N LEU A 248 5.96 19.75 -7.35
CA LEU A 248 7.24 19.03 -7.35
C LEU A 248 8.12 19.42 -8.55
N PRO A 249 9.46 19.41 -8.41
CA PRO A 249 10.35 19.55 -9.56
C PRO A 249 10.17 18.37 -10.53
N THR A 250 10.40 18.59 -11.82
CA THR A 250 10.42 17.52 -12.83
C THR A 250 11.83 17.03 -13.17
N ASP A 251 12.85 17.68 -12.61
CA ASP A 251 14.24 17.26 -12.71
C ASP A 251 14.50 16.02 -11.83
N PRO A 252 15.12 14.95 -12.38
CA PRO A 252 15.28 13.69 -11.66
C PRO A 252 16.29 13.75 -10.50
N ASP A 253 17.28 14.65 -10.52
CA ASP A 253 18.24 14.79 -9.42
C ASP A 253 17.62 15.59 -8.25
N LEU A 254 16.83 16.62 -8.55
CA LEU A 254 16.06 17.36 -7.55
C LEU A 254 14.94 16.49 -6.94
N LEU A 255 14.27 15.66 -7.74
CA LEU A 255 13.31 14.67 -7.25
C LEU A 255 13.98 13.65 -6.34
N LEU A 256 15.02 12.98 -6.82
CA LEU A 256 15.68 11.92 -6.07
C LEU A 256 16.30 12.44 -4.76
N LYS A 257 16.90 13.63 -4.78
CA LYS A 257 17.34 14.29 -3.54
C LYS A 257 16.18 14.55 -2.58
N LYS A 258 15.06 15.12 -3.05
CA LYS A 258 13.89 15.39 -2.19
C LYS A 258 13.34 14.12 -1.56
N ILE A 259 13.33 13.00 -2.30
CA ILE A 259 12.88 11.71 -1.80
C ILE A 259 13.80 11.23 -0.67
N TYR A 260 15.12 11.15 -0.89
CA TYR A 260 16.06 10.77 0.16
C TYR A 260 16.04 11.72 1.37
N ASP A 261 15.81 13.02 1.17
CA ASP A 261 15.71 14.02 2.25
C ASP A 261 14.43 13.89 3.09
N GLU A 262 13.29 13.46 2.51
CA GLU A 262 12.02 13.30 3.25
C GLU A 262 11.84 11.91 3.84
N THR A 263 12.46 10.87 3.28
CA THR A 263 12.38 9.48 3.78
C THR A 263 13.61 9.06 4.58
N GLU A 264 14.35 9.99 5.18
CA GLU A 264 15.56 9.70 5.97
C GLU A 264 15.20 8.84 7.21
N GLY A 265 15.74 7.62 7.25
CA GLY A 265 15.48 6.65 8.33
C GLY A 265 14.21 5.80 8.15
N GLU A 266 13.49 5.94 7.03
CA GLU A 266 12.38 5.06 6.67
C GLU A 266 12.84 3.86 5.81
N GLY A 267 12.05 2.78 5.83
CA GLY A 267 12.26 1.58 5.00
C GLY A 267 13.42 0.67 5.45
N SER A 268 13.71 -0.35 4.63
CA SER A 268 14.79 -1.32 4.87
C SER A 268 16.18 -0.76 4.52
N THR A 269 16.26 0.03 3.46
CA THR A 269 17.43 0.80 3.02
C THR A 269 16.95 2.09 2.35
N PRO A 270 17.74 3.19 2.34
CA PRO A 270 17.33 4.43 1.68
C PRO A 270 16.99 4.23 0.20
N ASP A 271 17.77 3.41 -0.52
CA ASP A 271 17.55 3.11 -1.94
C ASP A 271 16.27 2.30 -2.17
N GLN A 272 15.93 1.37 -1.27
CA GLN A 272 14.66 0.65 -1.38
C GLN A 272 13.48 1.58 -1.06
N GLN A 273 13.58 2.40 -0.02
CA GLN A 273 12.53 3.34 0.34
C GLN A 273 12.29 4.34 -0.78
N ALA A 274 13.35 4.93 -1.36
CA ALA A 274 13.25 5.84 -2.48
C ALA A 274 12.59 5.19 -3.71
N PHE A 275 12.84 3.89 -3.97
CA PHE A 275 12.12 3.16 -5.01
C PHE A 275 10.65 2.96 -4.65
N THR A 276 10.34 2.47 -3.44
CA THR A 276 8.97 2.26 -2.95
C THR A 276 8.14 3.55 -3.04
N THR A 277 8.63 4.67 -2.51
CA THR A 277 7.96 5.98 -2.56
C THR A 277 7.65 6.41 -4.00
N ILE A 278 8.59 6.28 -4.94
CA ILE A 278 8.32 6.57 -6.36
C ILE A 278 7.19 5.67 -6.90
N GLY A 279 7.18 4.39 -6.53
CA GLY A 279 6.12 3.45 -6.90
C GLY A 279 4.75 3.90 -6.42
N ASP A 280 4.60 4.23 -5.14
CA ASP A 280 3.31 4.68 -4.58
C ASP A 280 2.80 5.99 -5.20
N LEU A 281 3.68 6.94 -5.54
CA LEU A 281 3.28 8.14 -6.30
C LEU A 281 2.64 7.79 -7.66
N LEU A 282 3.15 6.76 -8.34
CA LEU A 282 2.71 6.32 -9.68
C LEU A 282 1.49 5.39 -9.66
N ARG A 283 1.28 4.69 -8.53
CA ARG A 283 0.32 3.58 -8.37
C ARG A 283 -1.14 4.05 -8.40
N GLU A 284 -1.52 4.92 -7.45
CA GLU A 284 -2.93 5.25 -7.18
C GLU A 284 -3.42 6.60 -7.71
N GLN A 285 -2.58 7.35 -8.44
CA GLN A 285 -2.90 8.69 -8.93
C GLN A 285 -2.67 8.90 -10.43
N VAL A 286 -3.33 9.92 -10.99
CA VAL A 286 -2.97 10.49 -12.29
C VAL A 286 -1.84 11.50 -12.06
N VAL A 287 -0.60 11.03 -12.12
CA VAL A 287 0.58 11.89 -11.97
C VAL A 287 0.70 12.85 -13.17
N PRO A 288 1.00 14.15 -12.96
CA PRO A 288 1.24 15.09 -14.07
C PRO A 288 2.29 14.54 -15.07
N PRO A 289 2.05 14.57 -16.40
CA PRO A 289 2.90 13.90 -17.41
C PRO A 289 4.41 14.14 -17.28
N GLN A 290 4.81 15.40 -17.08
CA GLN A 290 6.23 15.78 -16.94
C GLN A 290 6.84 15.34 -15.60
N LEU A 291 6.04 15.20 -14.55
CA LEU A 291 6.48 14.67 -13.26
C LEU A 291 6.65 13.16 -13.32
N ALA A 292 5.72 12.43 -13.94
CA ALA A 292 5.87 10.98 -14.17
C ALA A 292 7.17 10.69 -14.94
N ALA A 293 7.43 11.44 -16.01
CA ALA A 293 8.68 11.38 -16.76
C ALA A 293 9.93 11.77 -15.94
N GLY A 294 9.80 12.65 -14.94
CA GLY A 294 10.87 12.95 -13.98
C GLY A 294 11.12 11.78 -13.01
N LEU A 295 10.06 11.20 -12.46
CA LEU A 295 10.09 10.08 -11.52
C LEU A 295 10.69 8.81 -12.12
N TYR A 296 10.35 8.44 -13.37
CA TYR A 296 10.99 7.29 -14.04
C TYR A 296 12.50 7.51 -14.26
N ARG A 297 12.93 8.74 -14.60
CA ARG A 297 14.36 9.10 -14.71
C ARG A 297 15.07 9.18 -13.36
N ALA A 298 14.35 9.48 -12.28
CA ALA A 298 14.88 9.45 -10.91
C ALA A 298 15.08 8.01 -10.43
N ALA A 299 14.07 7.14 -10.60
CA ALA A 299 14.17 5.73 -10.25
C ALA A 299 15.33 5.01 -10.95
N ALA A 300 15.56 5.31 -12.23
CA ALA A 300 16.68 4.75 -12.99
C ALA A 300 18.09 5.14 -12.48
N ARG A 301 18.19 6.09 -11.55
CA ARG A 301 19.44 6.48 -10.88
C ARG A 301 19.63 5.80 -9.52
N ILE A 302 18.60 5.14 -8.99
CA ILE A 302 18.64 4.43 -7.71
C ILE A 302 19.51 3.15 -7.86
N PRO A 303 20.50 2.93 -6.99
CA PRO A 303 21.30 1.70 -7.01
C PRO A 303 20.44 0.44 -6.87
N GLY A 304 20.75 -0.57 -7.69
CA GLY A 304 20.03 -1.85 -7.74
C GLY A 304 18.81 -1.89 -8.67
N VAL A 305 18.44 -0.77 -9.31
CA VAL A 305 17.38 -0.76 -10.33
C VAL A 305 17.85 -1.40 -11.63
N VAL A 306 16.99 -2.22 -12.23
CA VAL A 306 17.24 -3.03 -13.43
C VAL A 306 16.03 -3.04 -14.37
N LEU A 307 16.29 -3.26 -15.66
CA LEU A 307 15.28 -3.58 -16.68
C LEU A 307 14.98 -5.09 -16.64
N VAL A 308 13.72 -5.46 -16.84
CA VAL A 308 13.25 -6.83 -17.04
C VAL A 308 12.46 -6.90 -18.35
N ASP A 309 12.91 -7.72 -19.29
CA ASP A 309 12.42 -7.73 -20.68
C ASP A 309 11.00 -8.30 -20.86
N ASP A 310 10.51 -9.05 -19.88
CA ASP A 310 9.13 -9.56 -19.83
C ASP A 310 8.64 -9.68 -18.37
N SER A 311 7.62 -8.90 -18.04
CA SER A 311 6.82 -9.03 -16.83
C SER A 311 5.33 -9.06 -17.19
N VAL A 312 4.50 -9.54 -16.28
CA VAL A 312 3.07 -9.82 -16.50
C VAL A 312 2.27 -9.24 -15.36
N ASP A 313 1.31 -8.38 -15.68
CA ASP A 313 0.46 -7.68 -14.71
C ASP A 313 -0.64 -8.57 -14.11
N ALA A 314 -1.49 -8.00 -13.26
CA ALA A 314 -2.53 -8.77 -12.57
C ALA A 314 -3.62 -9.38 -13.49
N VAL A 315 -3.81 -8.85 -14.71
CA VAL A 315 -4.81 -9.34 -15.68
C VAL A 315 -4.21 -10.13 -16.86
N GLY A 316 -2.88 -10.28 -16.90
CA GLY A 316 -2.18 -11.08 -17.91
C GLY A 316 -1.61 -10.30 -19.09
N ARG A 317 -1.53 -8.96 -19.03
CA ARG A 317 -0.82 -8.16 -20.05
C ARG A 317 0.68 -8.31 -19.84
N HIS A 318 1.39 -8.64 -20.92
CA HIS A 318 2.85 -8.69 -20.95
C HIS A 318 3.44 -7.30 -21.23
N GLY A 319 4.55 -6.97 -20.58
CA GLY A 319 5.22 -5.68 -20.71
C GLY A 319 6.72 -5.74 -20.37
N VAL A 320 7.44 -4.66 -20.64
CA VAL A 320 8.78 -4.44 -20.10
C VAL A 320 8.66 -3.86 -18.70
N ALA A 321 9.62 -4.08 -17.80
CA ALA A 321 9.52 -3.56 -16.43
C ALA A 321 10.80 -2.92 -15.90
N ILE A 322 10.62 -1.80 -15.19
CA ILE A 322 11.64 -1.21 -14.31
C ILE A 322 11.47 -1.88 -12.94
N ALA A 323 12.53 -2.44 -12.37
CA ALA A 323 12.42 -3.25 -11.17
C ALA A 323 13.57 -3.01 -10.18
N ARG A 324 13.29 -3.14 -8.88
CA ARG A 324 14.30 -3.18 -7.81
C ARG A 324 14.03 -4.36 -6.89
N ALA A 325 15.09 -5.06 -6.50
CA ALA A 325 15.04 -6.06 -5.44
C ALA A 325 15.38 -5.42 -4.10
N ASP A 326 14.61 -5.73 -3.05
CA ASP A 326 15.10 -5.56 -1.69
C ASP A 326 16.01 -6.75 -1.35
N GLU A 327 17.24 -6.47 -0.95
CA GLU A 327 18.18 -7.52 -0.56
C GLU A 327 17.86 -8.11 0.82
N ALA A 328 17.09 -7.40 1.66
CA ALA A 328 16.71 -7.85 3.01
C ALA A 328 15.68 -9.00 2.98
N ASP A 329 14.49 -8.77 2.43
CA ASP A 329 13.44 -9.79 2.34
C ASP A 329 13.54 -10.67 1.07
N GLY A 330 14.27 -10.21 0.05
CA GLY A 330 14.49 -10.92 -1.21
C GLY A 330 13.36 -10.81 -2.24
N ALA A 331 12.36 -9.96 -2.02
CA ALA A 331 11.37 -9.62 -3.03
C ALA A 331 11.93 -8.63 -4.07
N ARG A 332 11.32 -8.65 -5.27
CA ARG A 332 11.51 -7.65 -6.31
C ARG A 332 10.18 -7.08 -6.71
N THR A 333 10.05 -5.75 -6.62
CA THR A 333 8.93 -5.01 -7.20
C THR A 333 9.29 -4.60 -8.62
N GLU A 334 8.36 -4.82 -9.54
CA GLU A 334 8.47 -4.62 -10.98
C GLU A 334 7.33 -3.71 -11.44
N TRP A 335 7.63 -2.51 -11.90
CA TRP A 335 6.66 -1.62 -12.55
C TRP A 335 6.57 -1.96 -14.02
N ILE A 336 5.39 -2.30 -14.50
CA ILE A 336 5.18 -2.94 -15.80
C ILE A 336 4.63 -1.91 -16.78
N PHE A 337 5.26 -1.83 -17.95
CA PHE A 337 4.94 -0.90 -19.02
C PHE A 337 4.62 -1.67 -20.30
N ASP A 338 3.61 -1.21 -21.02
CA ASP A 338 3.24 -1.75 -22.33
C ASP A 338 4.43 -1.71 -23.30
N ARG A 339 4.61 -2.78 -24.08
CA ARG A 339 5.81 -2.98 -24.91
C ARG A 339 5.86 -2.05 -26.14
N GLU A 340 4.72 -1.51 -26.58
CA GLU A 340 4.62 -0.69 -27.80
C GLU A 340 4.38 0.79 -27.49
N THR A 341 3.58 1.09 -26.47
CA THR A 341 3.20 2.45 -26.07
C THR A 341 3.93 2.96 -24.83
N TYR A 342 4.63 2.08 -24.09
CA TYR A 342 5.24 2.36 -22.79
C TYR A 342 4.28 2.90 -21.71
N THR A 343 2.97 2.69 -21.90
CA THR A 343 1.94 3.02 -20.90
C THR A 343 2.11 2.16 -19.65
N TYR A 344 2.10 2.77 -18.46
CA TYR A 344 2.13 2.02 -17.19
C TYR A 344 0.88 1.14 -17.05
N LEU A 345 1.09 -0.18 -16.94
CA LEU A 345 0.04 -1.20 -16.85
C LEU A 345 -0.31 -1.55 -15.40
N GLY A 346 0.62 -1.39 -14.46
CA GLY A 346 0.51 -1.87 -13.08
C GLY A 346 1.86 -2.35 -12.57
N GLU A 347 1.87 -3.18 -11.53
CA GLU A 347 3.09 -3.71 -10.95
C GLU A 347 2.98 -5.17 -10.50
N ARG A 348 4.13 -5.77 -10.18
CA ARG A 348 4.24 -7.11 -9.59
C ARG A 348 5.38 -7.16 -8.56
N THR A 349 5.09 -7.65 -7.37
CA THR A 349 6.09 -8.00 -6.36
C THR A 349 6.27 -9.51 -6.34
N VAL A 350 7.48 -10.00 -6.62
CA VAL A 350 7.80 -11.43 -6.73
C VAL A 350 9.04 -11.79 -5.91
N GLN A 351 8.99 -12.94 -5.24
CA GLN A 351 10.07 -13.44 -4.40
C GLN A 351 11.23 -13.97 -5.26
N THR A 352 12.44 -13.40 -5.16
CA THR A 352 13.57 -13.74 -6.07
C THR A 352 14.44 -14.90 -5.59
N ARG A 353 14.43 -15.16 -4.28
CA ARG A 353 15.16 -16.22 -3.55
C ARG A 353 14.27 -16.75 -2.43
N ASP A 354 14.47 -18.00 -2.03
CA ASP A 354 13.80 -18.54 -0.83
C ASP A 354 14.18 -17.67 0.39
N ALA A 355 13.18 -17.20 1.13
CA ALA A 355 13.34 -16.32 2.30
C ALA A 355 12.09 -16.41 3.18
N GLU A 356 12.23 -16.38 4.51
CA GLU A 356 11.10 -16.21 5.45
C GLU A 356 9.94 -17.22 5.25
N GLY A 357 10.24 -18.42 4.77
CA GLY A 357 9.26 -19.46 4.39
C GLY A 357 8.63 -19.26 2.99
N ILE A 358 8.75 -18.08 2.40
CA ILE A 358 8.31 -17.75 1.04
C ILE A 358 9.28 -18.34 0.02
N LYS A 359 8.74 -19.13 -0.91
CA LYS A 359 9.50 -19.77 -2.00
C LYS A 359 9.84 -18.77 -3.10
N LYS A 360 10.98 -18.96 -3.75
CA LYS A 360 11.34 -18.29 -5.01
C LYS A 360 10.23 -18.47 -6.05
N GLY A 361 9.90 -17.39 -6.73
CA GLY A 361 8.84 -17.33 -7.75
C GLY A 361 7.46 -16.99 -7.20
N THR A 362 7.24 -17.07 -5.89
CA THR A 362 5.96 -16.66 -5.28
C THR A 362 5.68 -15.18 -5.58
N VAL A 363 4.52 -14.90 -6.18
CA VAL A 363 3.99 -13.55 -6.35
C VAL A 363 3.36 -13.09 -5.03
N ARG A 364 3.91 -12.04 -4.44
CA ARG A 364 3.47 -11.42 -3.17
C ARG A 364 2.52 -10.24 -3.38
N GLY A 365 2.51 -9.66 -4.57
CA GLY A 365 1.65 -8.54 -4.92
C GLY A 365 1.54 -8.41 -6.43
N ARG A 366 0.39 -7.98 -6.92
CA ARG A 366 0.18 -7.62 -8.33
C ARG A 366 -0.99 -6.67 -8.47
N THR A 367 -0.82 -5.70 -9.37
CA THR A 367 -1.87 -4.77 -9.78
C THR A 367 -1.98 -4.75 -11.30
N ALA A 368 -3.13 -4.28 -11.80
CA ALA A 368 -3.32 -3.91 -13.19
C ALA A 368 -4.24 -2.70 -13.25
N VAL A 369 -3.73 -1.55 -13.70
CA VAL A 369 -4.53 -0.36 -14.01
C VAL A 369 -5.39 -0.68 -15.23
N THR A 370 -6.71 -0.61 -15.05
CA THR A 370 -7.70 -0.93 -16.10
C THR A 370 -8.47 0.30 -16.58
N ASP A 371 -8.51 1.38 -15.80
CA ASP A 371 -9.15 2.64 -16.18
C ASP A 371 -8.54 3.83 -15.41
N ARG A 372 -8.48 5.00 -16.03
CA ARG A 372 -8.04 6.28 -15.44
C ARG A 372 -8.81 7.43 -16.08
N ALA A 373 -9.45 8.27 -15.27
CA ALA A 373 -10.26 9.39 -15.76
C ALA A 373 -10.28 10.58 -14.80
N VAL A 374 -10.78 11.72 -15.29
CA VAL A 374 -11.29 12.82 -14.45
C VAL A 374 -12.81 12.81 -14.57
N VAL A 375 -13.51 12.88 -13.43
CA VAL A 375 -14.97 12.81 -13.33
C VAL A 375 -15.52 13.96 -12.47
N ASP A 376 -16.78 14.33 -12.65
CA ASP A 376 -17.39 15.50 -12.01
C ASP A 376 -17.96 15.23 -10.60
N ALA A 377 -18.00 13.97 -10.16
CA ALA A 377 -18.47 13.58 -8.83
C ALA A 377 -17.77 12.33 -8.28
N VAL A 378 -17.69 12.24 -6.95
CA VAL A 378 -17.29 11.01 -6.24
C VAL A 378 -18.23 9.85 -6.60
N LYS A 379 -17.70 8.62 -6.73
CA LYS A 379 -18.40 7.42 -7.21
C LYS A 379 -18.89 7.44 -8.67
N GLN A 380 -18.67 8.53 -9.42
CA GLN A 380 -18.92 8.55 -10.86
C GLN A 380 -17.84 7.73 -11.58
N ARG A 381 -18.24 6.70 -12.32
CA ARG A 381 -17.36 6.04 -13.29
C ARG A 381 -17.35 6.83 -14.61
N PRO A 382 -16.26 6.82 -15.39
CA PRO A 382 -16.30 7.33 -16.75
C PRO A 382 -17.33 6.59 -17.60
N ALA A 383 -17.80 7.23 -18.68
CA ALA A 383 -18.58 6.52 -19.68
C ALA A 383 -17.72 5.44 -20.33
N ALA A 384 -18.25 4.22 -20.45
CA ALA A 384 -17.51 3.12 -21.07
C ALA A 384 -17.07 3.52 -22.50
N PRO A 385 -15.82 3.23 -22.89
CA PRO A 385 -15.35 3.54 -24.24
C PRO A 385 -16.25 2.85 -25.27
N ALA A 386 -16.53 3.55 -26.38
CA ALA A 386 -17.29 2.96 -27.47
C ALA A 386 -16.61 1.66 -27.95
N PRO A 387 -17.37 0.61 -28.32
CA PRO A 387 -16.78 -0.62 -28.83
C PRO A 387 -15.85 -0.32 -30.00
N VAL A 388 -14.57 -0.66 -29.86
CA VAL A 388 -13.61 -0.54 -30.96
C VAL A 388 -14.03 -1.55 -32.02
N ASP A 389 -14.49 -1.05 -33.17
CA ASP A 389 -14.87 -1.86 -34.33
C ASP A 389 -13.63 -2.59 -34.87
N ARG A 390 -13.37 -3.77 -34.30
CA ARG A 390 -12.30 -4.66 -34.74
C ARG A 390 -12.69 -5.20 -36.11
N PRO A 391 -11.96 -4.87 -37.19
CA PRO A 391 -12.34 -5.32 -38.53
C PRO A 391 -12.43 -6.84 -38.57
N ALA A 392 -13.46 -7.36 -39.23
CA ALA A 392 -13.68 -8.79 -39.33
C ALA A 392 -12.45 -9.48 -39.96
N PRO A 393 -12.05 -10.67 -39.45
CA PRO A 393 -10.91 -11.38 -40.02
C PRO A 393 -11.16 -11.68 -41.50
N PRO A 394 -10.15 -11.55 -42.38
CA PRO A 394 -10.33 -11.79 -43.81
C PRO A 394 -10.80 -13.24 -44.04
N ALA A 395 -11.80 -13.40 -44.91
CA ALA A 395 -12.32 -14.71 -45.25
C ALA A 395 -11.21 -15.62 -45.81
N PRO A 396 -11.20 -16.92 -45.47
CA PRO A 396 -10.14 -17.83 -45.91
C PRO A 396 -10.13 -17.93 -47.44
N SER A 397 -8.98 -17.62 -48.04
CA SER A 397 -8.79 -17.68 -49.49
C SER A 397 -9.10 -19.08 -50.01
N ALA A 398 -10.07 -19.20 -50.91
CA ALA A 398 -10.34 -20.44 -51.63
C ALA A 398 -9.15 -20.75 -52.55
N GLY A 399 -8.38 -21.79 -52.21
CA GLY A 399 -7.30 -22.30 -53.05
C GLY A 399 -7.83 -22.80 -54.40
N THR A 400 -7.02 -22.66 -55.45
CA THR A 400 -7.26 -23.16 -56.80
C THR A 400 -6.05 -23.99 -57.24
#